data_AF-A0A6I4Z762-F1
#
_entry.id   AF-A0A6I4Z762-F1
#
_cell.length_a   1.000
_cell.length_b   1.000
_cell.length_c   1.000
_cell.angle_alpha   90.00
_cell.angle_beta   90.00
_cell.angle_gamma   90.00
#
_symmetry.space_group_name_H-M   'P 1'
#
loop_
_entity.id
_entity.type
_entity.pdbx_description
1 polymer ?
#
loop_
_entity_poly.entity_id
_entity_poly.type
_entity_poly.pdbx_seq_one_letter_code
_entity_poly.pdbx_strand_id
1 'polypeptide(L)'
;MTQKQLCEIDLLTVVITLGPLAPHILTVNQGQELPSGPLTISHRSLQKGLHQWAERHTGCAIGHMEQLYTFTDHTQKASQRQLIRISYLALARVLDPALHDAHSLYDYFPWEDRRSSHNASLLERFRHEITLWARSNSERMGRVASAFGLHDLPWDDEKVLDRYELLWEAGLVSRASSDTVTATTLYDNRRILATALSRLRAKIRYTPIVFDLLPEAFTLLQLQQAMENLSGRPMHKPNFRRLVLHQNLVEETGARDATAPGRPAKLYRFRPSAATSCYLSGAMLPLS
;
A
#
# COMPACT_ATOMS: atom_id res chain seq x y z
N MET A 1 -17.74 -16.01 38.74
CA MET A 1 -17.09 -14.69 38.54
C MET A 1 -16.95 -14.47 37.03
N THR A 2 -17.86 -13.69 36.43
CA THR A 2 -17.82 -13.37 35.01
C THR A 2 -16.71 -12.34 34.80
N GLN A 3 -15.62 -12.74 34.15
CA GLN A 3 -14.50 -11.86 33.87
C GLN A 3 -15.00 -10.72 32.97
N LYS A 4 -15.15 -9.52 33.54
CA LYS A 4 -15.60 -8.33 32.82
C LYS A 4 -14.51 -7.99 31.80
N GLN A 5 -14.75 -8.22 30.51
CA GLN A 5 -13.83 -7.81 29.44
C GLN A 5 -13.73 -6.28 29.48
N LEU A 6 -12.57 -5.76 29.88
CA LEU A 6 -12.31 -4.32 30.09
C LEU A 6 -12.14 -3.55 28.76
N CYS A 7 -11.83 -4.27 27.68
CA CYS A 7 -11.67 -3.73 26.33
C CYS A 7 -12.17 -4.73 25.29
N GLU A 8 -12.64 -4.20 24.16
CA GLU A 8 -12.93 -4.97 22.94
C GLU A 8 -11.73 -4.85 22.00
N ILE A 9 -11.37 -5.94 21.32
CA ILE A 9 -10.24 -5.97 20.37
C ILE A 9 -10.80 -6.27 18.98
N ASP A 10 -10.50 -5.39 18.04
CA ASP A 10 -10.89 -5.49 16.65
C ASP A 10 -9.65 -5.52 15.76
N LEU A 11 -9.63 -6.46 14.83
CA LEU A 11 -8.51 -6.66 13.91
C LEU A 11 -8.90 -6.05 12.58
N LEU A 12 -8.14 -5.05 12.12
CA LEU A 12 -8.37 -4.35 10.86
C LEU A 12 -7.27 -4.71 9.87
N THR A 13 -7.64 -5.03 8.63
CA THR A 13 -6.68 -5.45 7.60
C THR A 13 -6.76 -4.53 6.39
N VAL A 14 -5.62 -3.96 6.01
CA VAL A 14 -5.43 -3.35 4.70
C VAL A 14 -4.93 -4.44 3.76
N VAL A 15 -5.82 -4.96 2.92
CA VAL A 15 -5.47 -5.96 1.91
C VAL A 15 -5.13 -5.23 0.61
N ILE A 16 -3.87 -5.25 0.20
CA ILE A 16 -3.40 -4.64 -1.05
C ILE A 16 -3.29 -5.71 -2.13
N THR A 17 -3.81 -5.39 -3.31
CA THR A 17 -3.63 -6.14 -4.56
C THR A 17 -3.07 -5.21 -5.65
N LEU A 18 -2.73 -5.78 -6.81
CA LEU A 18 -2.36 -5.01 -7.99
C LEU A 18 -3.48 -5.00 -9.02
N GLY A 19 -3.99 -3.80 -9.31
CA GLY A 19 -4.78 -3.54 -10.51
C GLY A 19 -3.89 -3.15 -11.70
N PRO A 20 -4.49 -2.90 -12.88
CA PRO A 20 -3.73 -2.63 -14.11
C PRO A 20 -2.89 -1.36 -14.02
N LEU A 21 -3.41 -0.31 -13.39
CA LEU A 21 -2.79 1.02 -13.35
C LEU A 21 -2.35 1.47 -11.95
N ALA A 22 -2.76 0.78 -10.89
CA ALA A 22 -2.50 1.20 -9.51
C ALA A 22 -2.57 0.02 -8.54
N PRO A 23 -1.92 0.10 -7.36
CA PRO A 23 -2.24 -0.78 -6.26
C PRO A 23 -3.64 -0.46 -5.73
N HIS A 24 -4.42 -1.50 -5.46
CA HIS A 24 -5.78 -1.37 -4.96
C HIS A 24 -5.88 -1.92 -3.54
N ILE A 25 -6.79 -1.37 -2.76
CA ILE A 25 -7.22 -1.93 -1.49
C ILE A 25 -8.51 -2.70 -1.68
N LEU A 26 -8.62 -3.84 -1.02
CA LEU A 26 -9.90 -4.53 -0.89
C LEU A 26 -10.70 -3.95 0.26
N THR A 27 -11.98 -3.84 -0.02
CA THR A 27 -12.97 -3.25 0.87
C THR A 27 -14.13 -4.21 1.02
N VAL A 28 -14.90 -4.02 2.08
CA VAL A 28 -16.12 -4.76 2.35
C VAL A 28 -17.29 -3.77 2.40
N ASN A 29 -18.51 -4.32 2.47
CA ASN A 29 -19.73 -3.52 2.58
C ASN A 29 -19.88 -2.50 1.42
N GLN A 30 -19.74 -2.96 0.17
CA GLN A 30 -19.89 -2.13 -1.02
C GLN A 30 -18.89 -0.96 -1.08
N GLY A 31 -17.64 -1.23 -0.73
CA GLY A 31 -16.61 -0.20 -0.81
C GLY A 31 -16.64 0.86 0.28
N GLN A 32 -17.25 0.57 1.43
CA GLN A 32 -17.39 1.54 2.52
C GLN A 32 -16.40 1.34 3.67
N GLU A 33 -15.93 0.11 3.86
CA GLU A 33 -15.11 -0.25 5.02
C GLU A 33 -13.90 -1.10 4.64
N LEU A 34 -12.84 -0.99 5.45
CA LEU A 34 -11.75 -1.95 5.39
C LEU A 34 -12.17 -3.27 6.04
N PRO A 35 -11.67 -4.41 5.55
CA PRO A 35 -11.92 -5.70 6.17
C PRO A 35 -11.51 -5.69 7.66
N SER A 36 -12.49 -5.80 8.57
CA SER A 36 -12.25 -5.89 10.02
C SER A 36 -13.11 -6.93 10.72
N GLY A 37 -12.64 -7.47 11.84
CA GLY A 37 -13.42 -8.40 12.65
C GLY A 37 -12.88 -8.61 14.07
N PRO A 38 -13.73 -9.09 15.00
CA PRO A 38 -13.36 -9.26 16.39
C PRO A 38 -12.26 -10.33 16.54
N LEU A 39 -11.39 -10.14 17.53
CA LEU A 39 -10.45 -11.19 17.90
C LEU A 39 -11.20 -12.42 18.46
N THR A 40 -11.10 -13.55 17.77
CA THR A 40 -11.67 -14.83 18.23
C THR A 40 -10.60 -15.75 18.84
N ILE A 41 -11.01 -16.51 19.86
CA ILE A 41 -10.14 -17.45 20.60
C ILE A 41 -9.86 -18.73 19.78
N SER A 42 -10.58 -18.93 18.67
CA SER A 42 -10.53 -20.13 17.83
C SER A 42 -9.18 -20.37 17.14
N HIS A 43 -8.27 -19.39 17.16
CA HIS A 43 -6.98 -19.45 16.46
C HIS A 43 -5.81 -19.35 17.43
N ARG A 44 -4.78 -20.20 17.23
CA ARG A 44 -3.56 -20.23 18.06
C ARG A 44 -2.71 -18.95 17.97
N SER A 45 -2.92 -18.10 16.96
CA SER A 45 -2.26 -16.78 16.84
C SER A 45 -3.17 -15.77 16.14
N LEU A 46 -3.01 -14.48 16.49
CA LEU A 46 -3.72 -13.34 15.88
C LEU A 46 -3.61 -13.37 14.35
N GLN A 47 -2.38 -13.54 13.87
CA GLN A 47 -2.06 -13.57 12.44
C GLN A 47 -2.75 -14.71 11.71
N LYS A 48 -2.80 -15.92 12.29
CA LYS A 48 -3.46 -17.07 11.64
C LYS A 48 -4.97 -16.89 11.56
N GLY A 49 -5.59 -16.32 12.59
CA GLY A 49 -7.01 -16.03 12.59
C GLY A 49 -7.37 -14.97 11.56
N LEU A 50 -6.60 -13.88 11.51
CA LEU A 50 -6.84 -12.80 10.57
C LEU A 50 -6.51 -13.19 9.13
N HIS A 51 -5.47 -14.00 8.89
CA HIS A 51 -5.17 -14.58 7.58
C HIS A 51 -6.37 -15.38 7.07
N GLN A 52 -6.88 -16.32 7.87
CA GLN A 52 -8.00 -17.17 7.48
C GLN A 52 -9.31 -16.37 7.34
N TRP A 53 -9.50 -15.33 8.15
CA TRP A 53 -10.63 -14.41 8.05
C TRP A 53 -10.54 -13.59 6.76
N ALA A 54 -9.38 -13.02 6.44
CA ALA A 54 -9.17 -12.22 5.24
C ALA A 54 -9.38 -13.06 3.97
N GLU A 55 -8.84 -14.29 3.90
CA GLU A 55 -9.06 -15.19 2.77
C GLU A 55 -10.55 -15.53 2.59
N ARG A 56 -11.29 -15.78 3.68
CA ARG A 56 -12.73 -16.07 3.61
C ARG A 56 -13.58 -14.89 3.14
N HIS A 57 -13.24 -13.67 3.58
CA HIS A 57 -14.05 -12.48 3.29
C HIS A 57 -13.68 -11.83 1.97
N THR A 58 -12.42 -11.95 1.55
CA THR A 58 -11.94 -11.38 0.28
C THR A 58 -11.96 -12.40 -0.86
N GLY A 59 -12.02 -13.71 -0.57
CA GLY A 59 -11.87 -14.77 -1.58
C GLY A 59 -10.45 -14.91 -2.15
N CYS A 60 -9.49 -14.17 -1.59
CA CYS A 60 -8.14 -14.04 -2.14
C CYS A 60 -7.12 -14.83 -1.34
N ALA A 61 -6.17 -15.49 -2.02
CA ALA A 61 -5.01 -16.06 -1.35
C ALA A 61 -4.07 -14.95 -0.86
N ILE A 62 -3.82 -14.91 0.45
CA ILE A 62 -2.92 -13.93 1.07
C ILE A 62 -1.49 -14.48 1.05
N GLY A 63 -0.60 -13.83 0.31
CA GLY A 63 0.81 -14.23 0.18
C GLY A 63 1.70 -13.68 1.29
N HIS A 64 1.37 -12.48 1.78
CA HIS A 64 2.12 -11.82 2.85
C HIS A 64 1.19 -11.18 3.87
N MET A 65 1.60 -11.18 5.14
CA MET A 65 0.88 -10.50 6.19
C MET A 65 1.80 -10.01 7.30
N GLU A 66 1.65 -8.76 7.72
CA GLU A 66 2.38 -8.18 8.85
C GLU A 66 1.53 -7.17 9.62
N GLN A 67 1.87 -6.97 10.89
CA GLN A 67 1.21 -5.95 11.72
C GLN A 67 1.76 -4.56 11.36
N LEU A 68 0.86 -3.59 11.26
CA LEU A 68 1.21 -2.17 11.08
C LEU A 68 1.37 -1.51 12.45
N TYR A 69 0.25 -1.12 13.09
CA TYR A 69 0.26 -0.52 14.41
C TYR A 69 -1.05 -0.78 15.18
N THR A 70 -1.00 -0.60 16.49
CA THR A 70 -2.16 -0.71 17.38
C THR A 70 -2.59 0.68 17.84
N PHE A 71 -3.88 0.95 17.81
CA PHE A 71 -4.44 2.22 18.27
C PHE A 71 -5.75 2.00 19.00
N THR A 72 -6.12 2.95 19.86
CA THR A 72 -7.42 2.94 20.53
C THR A 72 -8.39 3.81 19.75
N ASP A 73 -9.61 3.33 19.57
CA ASP A 73 -10.71 4.11 19.06
C ASP A 73 -11.70 4.39 20.21
N HIS A 74 -12.23 5.60 20.25
CA HIS A 74 -13.19 6.02 21.26
C HIS A 74 -14.60 5.93 20.66
N THR A 75 -15.25 4.78 20.80
CA THR A 75 -16.68 4.68 20.51
C THR A 75 -17.44 5.50 21.57
N GLN A 76 -17.93 6.70 21.22
CA GLN A 76 -18.59 7.55 22.22
C GLN A 76 -20.12 7.38 22.23
N LYS A 77 -20.65 6.86 23.35
CA LYS A 77 -21.71 7.44 24.22
C LYS A 77 -22.64 6.46 24.97
N ALA A 78 -22.53 5.14 24.79
CA ALA A 78 -23.39 4.19 25.55
C ALA A 78 -22.67 3.01 26.24
N SER A 79 -21.40 2.72 25.89
CA SER A 79 -20.63 1.64 26.51
C SER A 79 -19.30 2.16 27.08
N GLN A 80 -19.02 1.92 28.37
CA GLN A 80 -17.72 2.20 29.02
C GLN A 80 -16.56 1.33 28.49
N ARG A 81 -16.60 0.85 27.25
CA ARG A 81 -15.62 -0.10 26.69
C ARG A 81 -14.66 0.62 25.75
N GLN A 82 -13.37 0.47 26.03
CA GLN A 82 -12.32 0.91 25.11
C GLN A 82 -12.20 -0.10 23.96
N LEU A 83 -12.21 0.39 22.71
CA LEU A 83 -11.94 -0.43 21.53
C LEU A 83 -10.46 -0.32 21.16
N ILE A 84 -9.73 -1.43 21.21
CA ILE A 84 -8.35 -1.54 20.74
C ILE A 84 -8.38 -2.11 19.34
N ARG A 85 -7.89 -1.35 18.37
CA ARG A 85 -7.73 -1.78 16.99
C ARG A 85 -6.29 -2.15 16.70
N ILE A 86 -6.08 -3.36 16.19
CA ILE A 86 -4.78 -3.83 15.71
C ILE A 86 -4.85 -3.88 14.19
N SER A 87 -4.06 -3.04 13.53
CA SER A 87 -4.03 -2.96 12.07
C SER A 87 -2.95 -3.87 11.47
N TYR A 88 -3.29 -4.48 10.34
CA TYR A 88 -2.41 -5.36 9.57
C TYR A 88 -2.35 -4.92 8.11
N LEU A 89 -1.21 -5.16 7.47
CA LEU A 89 -1.03 -5.13 6.03
C LEU A 89 -1.05 -6.58 5.54
N ALA A 90 -1.86 -6.86 4.52
CA ALA A 90 -1.87 -8.12 3.82
C ALA A 90 -1.71 -7.88 2.31
N LEU A 91 -1.01 -8.78 1.62
CA LEU A 91 -0.88 -8.75 0.17
C LEU A 91 -1.61 -9.93 -0.44
N ALA A 92 -2.45 -9.63 -1.42
CA ALA A 92 -3.22 -10.59 -2.19
C ALA A 92 -2.74 -10.58 -3.65
N ARG A 93 -2.74 -11.75 -4.29
CA ARG A 93 -2.47 -11.86 -5.73
C ARG A 93 -3.48 -11.06 -6.55
N VAL A 94 -3.10 -10.74 -7.79
CA VAL A 94 -3.90 -9.98 -8.77
C VAL A 94 -5.37 -10.41 -8.74
N LEU A 95 -6.26 -9.42 -8.66
CA LEU A 95 -7.70 -9.61 -8.72
C LEU A 95 -8.27 -9.06 -10.00
N ASP A 96 -9.42 -9.61 -10.40
CA ASP A 96 -10.34 -8.90 -11.29
C ASP A 96 -11.10 -7.87 -10.43
N PRO A 97 -10.85 -6.56 -10.60
CA PRO A 97 -11.55 -5.52 -9.85
C PRO A 97 -13.06 -5.52 -10.14
N ALA A 98 -13.52 -6.12 -11.24
CA ALA A 98 -14.95 -6.24 -11.51
C ALA A 98 -15.65 -7.26 -10.60
N LEU A 99 -14.90 -8.14 -9.93
CA LEU A 99 -15.42 -9.19 -9.05
C LEU A 99 -15.37 -8.81 -7.56
N HIS A 100 -14.73 -7.70 -7.20
CA HIS A 100 -14.48 -7.32 -5.80
C HIS A 100 -14.62 -5.81 -5.60
N ASP A 101 -15.10 -5.40 -4.43
CA ASP A 101 -15.08 -4.00 -4.04
C ASP A 101 -13.63 -3.57 -3.78
N ALA A 102 -13.00 -2.96 -4.80
CA ALA A 102 -11.60 -2.56 -4.78
C ALA A 102 -11.44 -1.09 -5.16
N HIS A 103 -10.63 -0.35 -4.40
CA HIS A 103 -10.36 1.07 -4.64
C HIS A 103 -8.87 1.29 -4.88
N SER A 104 -8.54 2.18 -5.82
CA SER A 104 -7.14 2.54 -6.04
C SER A 104 -6.60 3.29 -4.83
N LEU A 105 -5.39 2.94 -4.36
CA LEU A 105 -4.71 3.74 -3.34
C LEU A 105 -4.43 5.17 -3.82
N TYR A 106 -4.34 5.38 -5.13
CA TYR A 106 -4.15 6.71 -5.72
C TYR A 106 -5.44 7.53 -5.79
N ASP A 107 -6.61 6.97 -5.49
CA ASP A 107 -7.82 7.77 -5.24
C ASP A 107 -7.72 8.52 -3.89
N TYR A 108 -7.01 7.92 -2.92
CA TYR A 108 -6.76 8.52 -1.61
C TYR A 108 -5.53 9.42 -1.61
N PHE A 109 -4.50 9.05 -2.38
CA PHE A 109 -3.22 9.75 -2.46
C PHE A 109 -2.79 10.05 -3.90
N PRO A 110 -3.54 10.87 -4.66
CA PRO A 110 -3.26 11.10 -6.09
C PRO A 110 -1.87 11.68 -6.35
N TRP A 111 -1.31 12.45 -5.41
CA TRP A 111 0.04 13.02 -5.49
C TRP A 111 1.16 11.97 -5.35
N GLU A 112 0.85 10.75 -4.92
CA GLU A 112 1.82 9.66 -4.81
C GLU A 112 2.05 8.94 -6.15
N ASP A 113 1.17 9.15 -7.14
CA ASP A 113 1.36 8.67 -8.50
C ASP A 113 1.91 9.77 -9.40
N ARG A 114 3.24 9.78 -9.56
CA ARG A 114 4.00 10.76 -10.32
C ARG A 114 4.18 10.37 -11.79
N ARG A 115 3.44 9.37 -12.28
CA ARG A 115 3.53 8.92 -13.69
C ARG A 115 2.63 9.73 -14.61
N SER A 116 1.57 10.35 -14.09
CA SER A 116 0.64 11.19 -14.86
C SER A 116 0.98 12.68 -14.73
N SER A 117 0.84 13.43 -15.82
CA SER A 117 1.04 14.88 -15.84
C SER A 117 0.04 15.65 -14.97
N HIS A 118 -1.19 15.12 -14.86
CA HIS A 118 -2.24 15.65 -14.00
C HIS A 118 -1.81 15.62 -12.52
N ASN A 119 -1.37 14.46 -12.03
CA ASN A 119 -0.94 14.30 -10.64
C ASN A 119 0.36 15.06 -10.34
N ALA A 120 1.26 15.17 -11.32
CA ALA A 120 2.45 16.02 -11.19
C ALA A 120 2.06 17.49 -10.94
N SER A 121 1.06 18.00 -11.66
CA SER A 121 0.56 19.38 -11.47
C SER A 121 -0.09 19.57 -10.10
N LEU A 122 -0.83 18.56 -9.60
CA LEU A 122 -1.38 18.56 -8.25
C LEU A 122 -0.27 18.57 -7.19
N LEU A 123 0.77 17.76 -7.37
CA LEU A 123 1.92 17.70 -6.47
C LEU A 123 2.65 19.04 -6.41
N GLU A 124 2.87 19.72 -7.54
CA GLU A 124 3.49 21.06 -7.53
C GLU A 124 2.64 22.10 -6.80
N ARG A 125 1.31 22.02 -6.92
CA ARG A 125 0.41 22.87 -6.11
C ARG A 125 0.58 22.59 -4.62
N PHE A 126 0.60 21.32 -4.22
CA PHE A 126 0.83 20.97 -2.82
C PHE A 126 2.20 21.41 -2.31
N ARG A 127 3.26 21.27 -3.11
CA ARG A 127 4.61 21.78 -2.78
C ARG A 127 4.55 23.28 -2.51
N HIS A 128 3.89 24.05 -3.37
CA HIS A 128 3.75 25.50 -3.17
C HIS A 128 3.03 25.85 -1.86
N GLU A 129 1.82 25.31 -1.68
CA GLU A 129 0.98 25.61 -0.51
C GLU A 129 1.63 25.18 0.80
N ILE A 130 2.26 23.99 0.82
CA ILE A 130 2.86 23.45 2.03
C ILE A 130 4.16 24.16 2.42
N THR A 131 4.94 24.62 1.43
CA THR A 131 6.11 25.48 1.67
C THR A 131 5.69 26.82 2.24
N LEU A 132 4.62 27.44 1.72
CA LEU A 132 4.08 28.68 2.28
C LEU A 132 3.59 28.50 3.73
N TRP A 133 2.87 27.41 4.00
CA TRP A 133 2.40 27.06 5.35
C TRP A 133 3.55 26.79 6.34
N ALA A 134 4.68 26.26 5.87
CA ALA A 134 5.82 25.91 6.70
C ALA A 134 6.84 27.05 6.93
N ARG A 135 6.77 28.15 6.16
CA ARG A 135 7.83 29.18 6.08
C ARG A 135 8.27 29.81 7.41
N SER A 136 7.38 29.87 8.40
CA SER A 136 7.65 30.52 9.68
C SER A 136 8.19 29.56 10.76
N ASN A 137 8.37 28.28 10.45
CA ASN A 137 8.82 27.27 11.39
C ASN A 137 9.88 26.38 10.72
N SER A 138 11.14 26.51 11.15
CA SER A 138 12.28 25.80 10.54
C SER A 138 12.21 24.29 10.68
N GLU A 139 11.72 23.77 11.81
CA GLU A 139 11.53 22.33 12.04
C GLU A 139 10.47 21.77 11.07
N ARG A 140 9.34 22.46 10.98
CA ARG A 140 8.26 22.13 10.03
C ARG A 140 8.75 22.20 8.59
N MET A 141 9.52 23.23 8.24
CA MET A 141 10.13 23.35 6.91
C MET A 141 11.08 22.17 6.63
N GLY A 142 11.86 21.73 7.62
CA GLY A 142 12.71 20.55 7.50
C GLY A 142 11.90 19.26 7.20
N ARG A 143 10.78 19.05 7.92
CA ARG A 143 9.85 17.93 7.65
C ARG A 143 9.28 18.01 6.23
N VAL A 144 8.82 19.18 5.81
CA VAL A 144 8.28 19.43 4.47
C VAL A 144 9.33 19.16 3.38
N ALA A 145 10.54 19.69 3.54
CA ALA A 145 11.61 19.51 2.58
C ALA A 145 11.99 18.03 2.42
N SER A 146 12.08 17.30 3.54
CA SER A 146 12.34 15.86 3.53
C SER A 146 11.21 15.05 2.90
N ALA A 147 9.95 15.34 3.24
CA ALA A 147 8.82 14.56 2.77
C ALA A 147 8.50 14.81 1.28
N PHE A 148 8.68 16.04 0.79
CA PHE A 148 8.36 16.43 -0.58
C PHE A 148 9.57 16.47 -1.51
N GLY A 149 10.79 16.22 -1.04
CA GLY A 149 12.00 16.33 -1.86
C GLY A 149 12.17 17.76 -2.39
N LEU A 150 12.37 18.70 -1.48
CA LEU A 150 12.67 20.12 -1.76
C LEU A 150 14.11 20.44 -1.35
N HIS A 151 14.65 21.55 -1.84
CA HIS A 151 16.00 22.01 -1.49
C HIS A 151 17.09 20.95 -1.73
N ASP A 152 17.08 20.37 -2.93
CA ASP A 152 17.99 19.31 -3.37
C ASP A 152 17.89 17.97 -2.61
N LEU A 153 16.93 17.83 -1.69
CA LEU A 153 16.61 16.55 -1.09
C LEU A 153 15.90 15.64 -2.09
N PRO A 154 16.29 14.35 -2.18
CA PRO A 154 15.63 13.41 -3.07
C PRO A 154 14.20 13.11 -2.59
N TRP A 155 13.31 12.80 -3.54
CA TRP A 155 12.01 12.24 -3.21
C TRP A 155 12.17 10.84 -2.61
N ASP A 156 11.67 10.66 -1.39
CA ASP A 156 11.60 9.37 -0.74
C ASP A 156 10.20 8.75 -0.89
N ASP A 157 10.13 7.63 -1.62
CA ASP A 157 8.89 6.90 -1.86
C ASP A 157 8.28 6.37 -0.55
N GLU A 158 9.08 6.18 0.51
CA GLU A 158 8.66 5.62 1.81
C GLU A 158 7.92 6.64 2.69
N LYS A 159 8.01 7.93 2.36
CA LYS A 159 7.47 9.06 3.13
C LYS A 159 5.98 9.37 2.88
N VAL A 160 5.18 8.36 2.51
CA VAL A 160 3.75 8.56 2.18
C VAL A 160 2.98 9.05 3.40
N LEU A 161 3.20 8.43 4.57
CA LEU A 161 2.56 8.82 5.83
C LEU A 161 2.96 10.25 6.22
N ASP A 162 4.25 10.58 6.19
CA ASP A 162 4.74 11.93 6.51
C ASP A 162 4.10 12.98 5.59
N ARG A 163 4.02 12.73 4.28
CA ARG A 163 3.36 13.64 3.33
C ARG A 163 1.88 13.80 3.65
N TYR A 164 1.17 12.70 3.88
CA TYR A 164 -0.25 12.76 4.25
C TYR A 164 -0.47 13.55 5.55
N GLU A 165 0.31 13.29 6.60
CA GLU A 165 0.19 13.99 7.88
C GLU A 165 0.49 15.48 7.74
N LEU A 166 1.52 15.86 6.97
CA LEU A 166 1.84 17.27 6.71
C LEU A 166 0.74 17.98 5.92
N LEU A 167 0.17 17.34 4.88
CA LEU A 167 -0.94 17.92 4.12
C LEU A 167 -2.18 18.08 4.98
N TRP A 168 -2.42 17.12 5.89
CA TRP A 168 -3.52 17.19 6.83
C TRP A 168 -3.32 18.29 7.88
N GLU A 169 -2.13 18.39 8.49
CA GLU A 169 -1.74 19.46 9.42
C GLU A 169 -1.89 20.85 8.77
N ALA A 170 -1.63 20.96 7.46
CA ALA A 170 -1.78 22.19 6.69
C ALA A 170 -3.23 22.49 6.26
N GLY A 171 -4.18 21.57 6.50
CA GLY A 171 -5.57 21.70 6.03
C GLY A 171 -5.75 21.53 4.52
N LEU A 172 -4.74 21.04 3.81
CA LEU A 172 -4.74 20.84 2.36
C LEU A 172 -5.46 19.55 1.93
N VAL A 173 -5.64 18.61 2.87
CA VAL A 173 -6.47 17.41 2.69
C VAL A 173 -7.39 17.23 3.90
N SER A 174 -8.64 16.83 3.64
CA SER A 174 -9.57 16.50 4.72
C SER A 174 -9.24 15.15 5.37
N ARG A 175 -9.45 15.07 6.69
CA ARG A 175 -9.35 13.82 7.47
C ARG A 175 -10.52 12.88 7.18
N ALA A 176 -11.70 13.44 6.94
CA ALA A 176 -12.93 12.81 6.44
C ALA A 176 -13.97 13.92 6.19
N SER A 177 -14.92 13.74 5.28
CA SER A 177 -16.12 14.58 5.21
C SER A 177 -16.92 14.43 6.51
N SER A 178 -16.95 15.47 7.34
CA SER A 178 -17.81 15.53 8.53
C SER A 178 -19.27 15.37 8.13
N ASP A 179 -19.99 14.45 8.78
CA ASP A 179 -21.29 14.72 9.45
C ASP A 179 -22.10 13.47 9.86
N THR A 180 -21.60 12.24 9.69
CA THR A 180 -22.33 11.05 10.19
C THR A 180 -21.48 10.20 11.13
N VAL A 181 -21.88 10.16 12.42
CA VAL A 181 -21.15 9.61 13.58
C VAL A 181 -21.37 8.09 13.75
N THR A 182 -21.61 7.37 12.66
CA THR A 182 -21.76 5.91 12.68
C THR A 182 -21.12 5.32 11.44
N ALA A 183 -20.20 4.37 11.66
CA ALA A 183 -19.32 3.71 10.70
C ALA A 183 -18.00 4.44 10.42
N THR A 184 -16.92 3.78 10.80
CA THR A 184 -15.52 4.08 10.50
C THR A 184 -15.31 4.13 8.99
N THR A 185 -15.44 5.33 8.43
CA THR A 185 -15.36 5.56 7.00
C THR A 185 -13.96 5.20 6.47
N LEU A 186 -13.87 4.64 5.27
CA LEU A 186 -12.59 4.48 4.55
C LEU A 186 -11.75 5.76 4.50
N TYR A 187 -12.39 6.93 4.59
CA TYR A 187 -11.73 8.23 4.64
C TYR A 187 -11.01 8.48 5.98
N ASP A 188 -11.58 8.07 7.12
CA ASP A 188 -10.89 8.07 8.41
C ASP A 188 -9.68 7.13 8.42
N ASN A 189 -9.72 6.09 7.58
CA ASN A 189 -8.64 5.12 7.44
C ASN A 189 -7.48 5.59 6.55
N ARG A 190 -7.52 6.81 5.97
CA ARG A 190 -6.42 7.37 5.15
C ARG A 190 -5.07 7.28 5.86
N ARG A 191 -5.02 7.49 7.18
CA ARG A 191 -3.76 7.34 7.93
C ARG A 191 -3.23 5.90 7.90
N ILE A 192 -4.10 4.90 8.08
CA ILE A 192 -3.73 3.48 8.03
C ILE A 192 -3.29 3.10 6.61
N LEU A 193 -4.00 3.59 5.58
CA LEU A 193 -3.66 3.37 4.18
C LEU A 193 -2.30 3.99 3.81
N ALA A 194 -2.03 5.23 4.24
CA ALA A 194 -0.75 5.89 4.03
C ALA A 194 0.38 5.14 4.75
N THR A 195 0.11 4.62 5.96
CA THR A 195 1.05 3.76 6.70
C THR A 195 1.33 2.46 5.94
N ALA A 196 0.29 1.80 5.42
CA ALA A 196 0.40 0.57 4.66
C ALA A 196 1.21 0.77 3.37
N LEU A 197 0.95 1.84 2.61
CA LEU A 197 1.70 2.15 1.39
C LEU A 197 3.15 2.53 1.68
N SER A 198 3.41 3.31 2.74
CA SER A 198 4.77 3.62 3.21
C SER A 198 5.55 2.35 3.52
N ARG A 199 4.92 1.44 4.29
CA ARG A 199 5.51 0.16 4.69
C ARG A 199 5.79 -0.73 3.48
N LEU A 200 4.82 -0.84 2.56
CA LEU A 200 4.98 -1.63 1.35
C LEU A 200 6.13 -1.11 0.49
N ARG A 201 6.21 0.21 0.27
CA ARG A 201 7.29 0.85 -0.52
C ARG A 201 8.67 0.65 0.09
N ALA A 202 8.79 0.68 1.42
CA ALA A 202 10.04 0.36 2.11
C ALA A 202 10.45 -1.11 1.90
N LYS A 203 9.49 -2.03 1.94
CA LYS A 203 9.77 -3.47 1.80
C LYS A 203 10.09 -3.89 0.38
N ILE A 204 9.38 -3.42 -0.64
CA ILE A 204 9.62 -3.81 -2.04
C ILE A 204 11.02 -3.42 -2.54
N ARG A 205 11.68 -2.48 -1.86
CA ARG A 205 13.06 -2.06 -2.17
C ARG A 205 14.10 -3.15 -1.88
N TYR A 206 13.86 -3.96 -0.85
CA TYR A 206 14.86 -4.88 -0.28
C TYR A 206 14.34 -6.31 -0.05
N THR A 207 13.07 -6.57 -0.37
CA THR A 207 12.45 -7.88 -0.17
C THR A 207 11.71 -8.32 -1.42
N PRO A 208 11.60 -9.64 -1.68
CA PRO A 208 10.88 -10.16 -2.83
C PRO A 208 9.34 -10.08 -2.68
N ILE A 209 8.83 -9.24 -1.79
CA ILE A 209 7.40 -9.17 -1.45
C ILE A 209 6.51 -8.77 -2.65
N VAL A 210 7.07 -8.12 -3.67
CA VAL A 210 6.34 -7.81 -4.92
C VAL A 210 5.83 -9.07 -5.63
N PHE A 211 6.51 -10.22 -5.48
CA PHE A 211 6.09 -11.46 -6.12
C PHE A 211 4.83 -12.06 -5.47
N ASP A 212 4.49 -11.66 -4.24
CA ASP A 212 3.24 -12.07 -3.58
C ASP A 212 2.00 -11.39 -4.20
N LEU A 213 2.21 -10.31 -4.97
CA LEU A 213 1.18 -9.59 -5.71
C LEU A 213 1.03 -10.06 -7.16
N LEU A 214 1.96 -10.87 -7.66
CA LEU A 214 1.99 -11.34 -9.05
C LEU A 214 1.37 -12.75 -9.19
N PRO A 215 0.89 -13.13 -10.38
CA PRO A 215 0.52 -14.52 -10.67
C PRO A 215 1.75 -15.44 -10.60
N GLU A 216 1.54 -16.76 -10.57
CA GLU A 216 2.66 -17.72 -10.46
C GLU A 216 3.63 -17.68 -11.66
N ALA A 217 3.10 -17.38 -12.84
CA ALA A 217 3.85 -17.11 -14.05
C ALA A 217 3.52 -15.70 -14.54
N PHE A 218 4.55 -14.88 -14.73
CA PHE A 218 4.43 -13.49 -15.16
C PHE A 218 5.50 -13.12 -16.18
N THR A 219 5.25 -12.08 -16.96
CA THR A 219 6.24 -11.49 -17.86
C THR A 219 7.09 -10.45 -17.10
N LEU A 220 8.31 -10.18 -17.58
CA LEU A 220 9.12 -9.08 -17.03
C LEU A 220 8.45 -7.71 -17.16
N LEU A 221 7.54 -7.56 -18.12
CA LEU A 221 6.76 -6.33 -18.26
C LEU A 221 5.74 -6.19 -17.13
N GLN A 222 5.02 -7.26 -16.79
CA GLN A 222 4.09 -7.26 -15.65
C GLN A 222 4.81 -6.99 -14.33
N LEU A 223 5.99 -7.58 -14.12
CA LEU A 223 6.81 -7.29 -12.94
C LEU A 223 7.27 -5.82 -12.90
N GLN A 224 7.67 -5.24 -14.05
CA GLN A 224 8.02 -3.81 -14.12
C GLN A 224 6.81 -2.93 -13.79
N GLN A 225 5.65 -3.21 -14.42
CA GLN A 225 4.41 -2.46 -14.19
C GLN A 225 3.96 -2.56 -12.73
N ALA A 226 4.10 -3.73 -12.10
CA ALA A 226 3.85 -3.89 -10.67
C ALA A 226 4.73 -2.95 -9.83
N MET A 227 6.04 -2.90 -10.12
CA MET A 227 6.96 -2.01 -9.41
C MET A 227 6.68 -0.52 -9.67
N GLU A 228 6.33 -0.14 -10.90
CA GLU A 228 5.92 1.22 -11.27
C GLU A 228 4.61 1.62 -10.59
N ASN A 229 3.62 0.72 -10.58
CA ASN A 229 2.34 0.90 -9.89
C ASN A 229 2.57 1.11 -8.39
N LEU A 230 3.41 0.30 -7.74
CA LEU A 230 3.67 0.40 -6.30
C LEU A 230 4.51 1.63 -5.92
N SER A 231 5.55 1.94 -6.70
CA SER A 231 6.43 3.10 -6.43
C SER A 231 5.83 4.43 -6.86
N GLY A 232 4.84 4.42 -7.76
CA GLY A 232 4.21 5.62 -8.28
C GLY A 232 5.12 6.43 -9.20
N ARG A 233 6.10 5.79 -9.86
CA ARG A 233 7.00 6.43 -10.82
C ARG A 233 7.35 5.49 -11.97
N PRO A 234 7.68 6.03 -13.16
CA PRO A 234 8.13 5.19 -14.26
C PRO A 234 9.53 4.63 -14.01
N MET A 235 9.85 3.48 -14.59
CA MET A 235 11.15 2.82 -14.48
C MET A 235 11.81 2.64 -15.85
N HIS A 236 13.14 2.70 -15.89
CA HIS A 236 13.89 2.46 -17.12
C HIS A 236 13.91 0.96 -17.47
N LYS A 237 13.12 0.58 -18.46
CA LYS A 237 12.91 -0.82 -18.89
C LYS A 237 14.20 -1.63 -19.12
N PRO A 238 15.23 -1.15 -19.85
CA PRO A 238 16.49 -1.87 -19.99
C PRO A 238 17.21 -2.11 -18.65
N ASN A 239 17.25 -1.10 -17.78
CA ASN A 239 17.92 -1.21 -16.47
C ASN A 239 17.17 -2.20 -15.56
N PHE A 240 15.84 -2.12 -15.55
CA PHE A 240 14.99 -3.02 -14.78
C PHE A 240 15.24 -4.48 -15.15
N ARG A 241 15.20 -4.78 -16.46
CA ARG A 241 15.44 -6.14 -16.98
C ARG A 241 16.83 -6.65 -16.61
N ARG A 242 17.87 -5.82 -16.79
CA ARG A 242 19.25 -6.17 -16.45
C ARG A 242 19.38 -6.50 -14.96
N LEU A 243 18.79 -5.67 -14.10
CA LEU A 243 18.85 -5.85 -12.65
C LEU A 243 18.20 -7.17 -12.19
N VAL A 244 16.96 -7.41 -12.64
CA VAL A 244 16.18 -8.61 -12.25
C VAL A 244 16.88 -9.90 -12.70
N LEU A 245 17.42 -9.92 -13.92
CA LEU A 245 18.11 -11.09 -14.46
C LEU A 245 19.48 -11.29 -13.79
N HIS A 246 20.24 -10.22 -13.56
CA HIS A 246 21.55 -10.29 -12.90
C HIS A 246 21.46 -10.81 -11.45
N GLN A 247 20.39 -10.44 -10.74
CA GLN A 247 20.14 -10.92 -9.37
C GLN A 247 19.57 -12.33 -9.32
N ASN A 248 19.30 -12.98 -10.47
CA ASN A 248 18.72 -14.32 -10.54
C ASN A 248 17.40 -14.46 -9.75
N LEU A 249 16.63 -13.37 -9.63
CA LEU A 249 15.35 -13.34 -8.89
C LEU A 249 14.25 -14.16 -9.55
N VAL A 250 14.39 -14.41 -10.86
CA VAL A 250 13.39 -15.09 -11.68
C VAL A 250 14.03 -16.16 -12.54
N GLU A 251 13.23 -17.15 -12.93
CA GLU A 251 13.62 -18.22 -13.84
C GLU A 251 12.63 -18.35 -15.00
N GLU A 252 13.12 -18.67 -16.19
CA GLU A 252 12.28 -18.87 -17.37
C GLU A 252 11.47 -20.16 -17.22
N THR A 253 10.16 -20.10 -17.49
CA THR A 253 9.28 -21.29 -17.44
C THR A 253 9.26 -22.07 -18.76
N GLY A 254 9.85 -21.53 -19.83
CA GLY A 254 9.77 -22.06 -21.19
C GLY A 254 8.47 -21.71 -21.92
N ALA A 255 7.43 -21.29 -21.19
CA ALA A 255 6.17 -20.85 -21.76
C ALA A 255 6.24 -19.40 -22.26
N ARG A 256 5.29 -19.03 -23.12
CA ARG A 256 5.14 -17.67 -23.64
C ARG A 256 3.71 -17.20 -23.48
N ASP A 257 3.55 -15.93 -23.15
CA ASP A 257 2.28 -15.25 -23.12
C ASP A 257 1.95 -14.71 -24.52
N ALA A 258 0.86 -15.21 -25.10
CA ALA A 258 0.34 -14.82 -26.40
C ALA A 258 -0.96 -13.99 -26.32
N THR A 259 -1.35 -13.55 -25.12
CA THR A 259 -2.60 -12.79 -24.90
C THR A 259 -2.51 -11.36 -25.41
N ALA A 260 -1.33 -10.75 -25.41
CA ALA A 260 -1.10 -9.39 -25.90
C ALA A 260 -0.75 -9.36 -27.40
N PRO A 261 -1.22 -8.38 -28.17
CA PRO A 261 -0.87 -8.23 -29.58
C PRO A 261 0.65 -7.96 -29.74
N GLY A 262 1.31 -8.76 -30.58
CA GLY A 262 2.73 -8.64 -30.89
C GLY A 262 3.53 -9.93 -30.67
N ARG A 263 4.85 -9.79 -30.46
CA ARG A 263 5.74 -10.93 -30.20
C ARG A 263 5.42 -11.53 -28.82
N PRO A 264 5.12 -12.84 -28.72
CA PRO A 264 4.81 -13.49 -27.44
C PRO A 264 5.92 -13.27 -26.41
N ALA A 265 5.53 -12.78 -25.23
CA ALA A 265 6.46 -12.47 -24.16
C ALA A 265 6.85 -13.76 -23.41
N LYS A 266 8.12 -13.87 -22.99
CA LYS A 266 8.55 -15.00 -22.16
C LYS A 266 7.90 -14.92 -20.78
N LEU A 267 7.47 -16.08 -20.27
CA LEU A 267 6.99 -16.22 -18.90
C LEU A 267 8.13 -16.62 -17.96
N TYR A 268 8.07 -16.04 -16.77
CA TYR A 268 9.01 -16.22 -15.68
C TYR A 268 8.26 -16.60 -14.41
N ARG A 269 8.97 -17.28 -13.50
CA ARG A 269 8.52 -17.56 -12.14
C ARG A 269 9.53 -17.00 -11.14
N PHE A 270 9.05 -16.58 -9.97
CA PHE A 270 9.93 -16.17 -8.87
C PHE A 270 10.79 -17.35 -8.38
N ARG A 271 12.07 -17.08 -8.09
CA ARG A 271 13.01 -18.05 -7.53
C ARG A 271 13.25 -17.76 -6.04
N PRO A 272 12.66 -18.52 -5.10
CA PRO A 272 12.78 -18.26 -3.67
C PRO A 272 14.22 -18.31 -3.13
N SER A 273 15.10 -19.10 -3.73
CA SER A 273 16.50 -19.21 -3.30
C SER A 273 17.32 -17.93 -3.50
N ALA A 274 16.85 -16.99 -4.33
CA ALA A 274 17.49 -15.69 -4.55
C ALA A 274 16.92 -14.56 -3.65
N ALA A 275 15.95 -14.88 -2.77
CA ALA A 275 15.25 -13.91 -1.92
C ALA A 275 16.18 -13.04 -1.06
N THR A 276 17.24 -13.63 -0.51
CA THR A 276 18.20 -12.96 0.40
C THR A 276 19.03 -11.87 -0.30
N SER A 277 19.09 -11.90 -1.64
CA SER A 277 19.85 -10.94 -2.45
C SER A 277 18.97 -9.93 -3.17
N CYS A 278 17.67 -9.87 -2.86
CA CYS A 278 16.73 -8.96 -3.50
C CYS A 278 17.06 -7.50 -3.19
N TYR A 279 17.51 -6.77 -4.21
CA TYR A 279 17.83 -5.36 -4.11
C TYR A 279 17.27 -4.62 -5.33
N LEU A 280 16.01 -4.20 -5.26
CA LEU A 280 15.33 -3.53 -6.38
C LEU A 280 15.51 -2.01 -6.39
N SER A 281 16.22 -1.43 -5.40
CA SER A 281 16.39 0.03 -5.34
C SER A 281 17.08 0.59 -6.60
N GLY A 282 18.05 -0.14 -7.19
CA GLY A 282 18.78 0.28 -8.39
C GLY A 282 17.92 0.29 -9.66
N ALA A 283 16.79 -0.42 -9.67
CA ALA A 283 15.80 -0.37 -10.73
C ALA A 283 14.94 0.91 -10.66
N MET A 284 14.89 1.55 -9.49
CA MET A 284 14.08 2.74 -9.26
C MET A 284 14.81 4.05 -9.62
N LEU A 285 15.95 3.97 -10.32
CA LEU A 285 16.62 5.16 -10.85
C LEU A 285 15.77 5.83 -11.95
N PRO A 286 15.81 7.17 -12.09
CA PRO A 286 15.02 7.89 -13.08
C PRO A 286 15.32 7.42 -14.51
N LEU A 287 14.34 7.60 -15.40
CA LEU A 287 14.58 7.59 -16.84
C LEU A 287 15.60 8.70 -17.13
N SER A 288 16.84 8.32 -17.44
CA SER A 288 17.87 9.25 -17.92
C SER A 288 17.58 9.65 -19.36
#